data_AF-M1WSY5-F1
#
_entry.id   AF-M1WSY5-F1
#
_cell.length_a   1.000
_cell.length_b   1.000
_cell.length_c   1.000
_cell.angle_alpha   90.00
_cell.angle_beta   90.00
_cell.angle_gamma   90.00
#
_symmetry.space_group_name_H-M   'P 1'
#
loop_
_entity.id
_entity.type
_entity.pdbx_description
1 polymer ?
#
loop_
_entity_poly.entity_id
_entity_poly.type
_entity_poly.pdbx_seq_one_letter_code
_entity_poly.pdbx_strand_id
1 'polypeptide(L)'
;MNQEKIQNFLRELPRMREDLPFSPEVLKQLFVQTGNNSMASLEEVGETLSKDQGLTTRILSLANSAYYGLQAEVQSVKRAAAVLGMGEIRNIVLVLGVNGLTSKYEMPEDFDLDEYWKHQFLVAMIAKELSRMTDVGATDNMFTVGLLHDIGKLITAMRRPDDWQAIHDLAEDEDMLAAEAEDEYWGLDHAVIGALVLKSWDLPADLVEPVNWHHAPELAPEHSNQSMIICLADYAAHAVEDPESAFSGRLNALCPEMDIDTGEVLEIAEELNESDEVEQFVRLLV
;
A
#
# COMPACT_ATOMS: atom_id res chain seq x y z
N MET A 1 12.53 23.53 16.12
CA MET A 1 11.15 23.81 15.66
C MET A 1 10.57 22.56 15.00
N ASN A 2 11.27 21.96 14.02
CA ASN A 2 10.83 20.71 13.36
C ASN A 2 10.66 19.53 14.33
N GLN A 3 11.57 19.34 15.30
CA GLN A 3 11.42 18.27 16.31
C GLN A 3 10.14 18.36 17.16
N GLU A 4 9.63 19.56 17.45
CA GLU A 4 8.39 19.72 18.20
C GLU A 4 7.17 19.49 17.30
N LYS A 5 7.23 19.96 16.04
CA LYS A 5 6.21 19.69 15.01
C LYS A 5 6.03 18.18 14.81
N ILE A 6 7.10 17.45 14.56
CA ILE A 6 7.02 16.00 14.30
C ILE A 6 6.54 15.25 15.54
N GLN A 7 7.00 15.59 16.75
CA GLN A 7 6.48 14.97 17.97
C GLN A 7 4.98 15.18 18.15
N ASN A 8 4.45 16.34 17.79
CA ASN A 8 3.01 16.58 17.83
C ASN A 8 2.28 15.78 16.76
N PHE A 9 2.82 15.70 15.55
CA PHE A 9 2.27 14.89 14.47
C PHE A 9 2.21 13.39 14.84
N LEU A 10 3.29 12.83 15.35
CA LEU A 10 3.36 11.43 15.80
C LEU A 10 2.33 11.10 16.90
N ARG A 11 2.00 12.06 17.78
CA ARG A 11 0.96 11.89 18.81
C ARG A 11 -0.45 11.86 18.23
N GLU A 12 -0.66 12.39 17.04
CA GLU A 12 -1.94 12.41 16.35
C GLU A 12 -2.18 11.14 15.52
N LEU A 13 -1.14 10.51 14.98
CA LEU A 13 -1.25 9.34 14.09
C LEU A 13 -2.16 8.22 14.64
N PRO A 14 -2.12 7.86 15.95
CA PRO A 14 -3.01 6.82 16.47
C PRO A 14 -4.51 7.13 16.36
N ARG A 15 -4.89 8.41 16.19
CA ARG A 15 -6.27 8.83 16.00
C ARG A 15 -6.74 8.66 14.56
N MET A 16 -5.84 8.39 13.61
CA MET A 16 -6.21 8.17 12.20
C MET A 16 -7.18 7.02 12.00
N ARG A 17 -7.19 6.03 12.90
CA ARG A 17 -8.20 4.96 12.89
C ARG A 17 -9.65 5.47 13.02
N GLU A 18 -9.86 6.64 13.62
CA GLU A 18 -11.17 7.28 13.76
C GLU A 18 -11.63 7.92 12.44
N ASP A 19 -10.70 8.13 11.51
CA ASP A 19 -10.98 8.72 10.20
C ASP A 19 -11.39 7.69 9.15
N LEU A 20 -11.24 6.39 9.44
CA LEU A 20 -11.71 5.33 8.55
C LEU A 20 -13.22 5.46 8.27
N PRO A 21 -13.68 5.14 7.05
CA PRO A 21 -15.09 5.22 6.68
C PRO A 21 -15.94 4.07 7.24
N PHE A 22 -15.33 3.18 8.02
CA PHE A 22 -15.94 2.03 8.69
C PHE A 22 -15.23 1.77 10.03
N SER A 23 -15.82 0.93 10.89
CA SER A 23 -15.26 0.63 12.21
C SER A 23 -13.89 -0.08 12.11
N PRO A 24 -12.86 0.34 12.88
CA PRO A 24 -11.58 -0.36 12.95
C PRO A 24 -11.69 -1.85 13.33
N GLU A 25 -12.71 -2.21 14.11
CA GLU A 25 -12.97 -3.60 14.49
C GLU A 25 -13.33 -4.48 13.28
N VAL A 26 -13.92 -3.90 12.22
CA VAL A 26 -14.21 -4.61 10.97
C VAL A 26 -12.91 -4.99 10.25
N LEU A 27 -11.94 -4.08 10.17
CA LEU A 27 -10.61 -4.41 9.61
C LEU A 27 -9.95 -5.52 10.40
N LYS A 28 -9.85 -5.35 11.72
CA LYS A 28 -9.22 -6.33 12.58
C LYS A 28 -9.84 -7.72 12.43
N GLN A 29 -11.18 -7.81 12.46
CA GLN A 29 -11.88 -9.08 12.24
C GLN A 29 -11.62 -9.63 10.84
N LEU A 30 -11.64 -8.79 9.80
CA LEU A 30 -11.37 -9.20 8.44
C LEU A 30 -9.96 -9.80 8.29
N PHE A 31 -8.93 -9.19 8.87
CA PHE A 31 -7.56 -9.72 8.81
C PHE A 31 -7.41 -11.06 9.54
N VAL A 32 -8.08 -11.23 10.69
CA VAL A 32 -8.11 -12.51 11.39
C VAL A 32 -8.83 -13.58 10.55
N GLN A 33 -9.91 -13.21 9.87
CA GLN A 33 -10.72 -14.13 9.06
C GLN A 33 -10.10 -14.45 7.69
N THR A 34 -9.19 -13.61 7.18
CA THR A 34 -8.63 -13.75 5.83
C THR A 34 -7.11 -13.99 5.83
N GLY A 35 -6.49 -14.12 7.00
CA GLY A 35 -5.08 -14.50 7.12
C GLY A 35 -4.83 -15.95 6.69
N ASN A 36 -3.59 -16.27 6.29
CA ASN A 36 -3.22 -17.56 5.70
C ASN A 36 -3.56 -18.80 6.55
N ASN A 37 -3.55 -18.67 7.88
CA ASN A 37 -3.87 -19.75 8.80
C ASN A 37 -5.32 -19.71 9.31
N SER A 38 -6.17 -18.87 8.71
CA SER A 38 -7.56 -18.74 9.13
C SER A 38 -8.39 -19.93 8.68
N MET A 39 -9.26 -20.42 9.56
CA MET A 39 -10.30 -21.39 9.23
C MET A 39 -11.67 -20.73 9.06
N ALA A 40 -11.72 -19.40 8.96
CA ALA A 40 -12.98 -18.69 8.79
C ALA A 40 -13.63 -19.05 7.45
N SER A 41 -14.93 -19.23 7.52
CA SER A 41 -15.77 -19.47 6.36
C SER A 41 -16.09 -18.18 5.61
N LEU A 42 -16.46 -18.32 4.33
CA LEU A 42 -17.05 -17.24 3.53
C LEU A 42 -18.30 -16.61 4.18
N GLU A 43 -18.99 -17.38 5.02
CA GLU A 43 -20.15 -16.92 5.76
C GLU A 43 -19.75 -15.95 6.87
N GLU A 44 -18.76 -16.30 7.68
CA GLU A 44 -18.26 -15.45 8.77
C GLU A 44 -17.68 -14.12 8.26
N VAL A 45 -16.98 -14.14 7.11
CA VAL A 45 -16.49 -12.90 6.47
C VAL A 45 -17.66 -12.06 5.94
N GLY A 46 -18.62 -12.70 5.29
CA GLY A 46 -19.83 -12.04 4.82
C GLY A 46 -20.61 -11.37 5.96
N GLU A 47 -20.75 -12.03 7.11
CA GLU A 47 -21.39 -11.50 8.30
C GLU A 47 -20.63 -10.32 8.89
N THR A 48 -19.29 -10.38 8.97
CA THR A 48 -18.46 -9.26 9.43
C THR A 48 -18.67 -8.02 8.58
N LEU A 49 -18.60 -8.15 7.26
CA LEU A 49 -18.68 -7.03 6.33
C LEU A 49 -20.11 -6.48 6.19
N SER A 50 -21.13 -7.34 6.34
CA SER A 50 -22.54 -6.94 6.28
C SER A 50 -23.01 -6.10 7.47
N LYS A 51 -22.19 -5.97 8.53
CA LYS A 51 -22.48 -5.08 9.67
C LYS A 51 -22.49 -3.60 9.28
N ASP A 52 -21.78 -3.24 8.21
CA ASP A 52 -21.73 -1.89 7.67
C ASP A 52 -22.32 -1.89 6.25
N GLN A 53 -23.52 -1.30 6.12
CA GLN A 53 -24.24 -1.26 4.86
C GLN A 53 -23.51 -0.41 3.80
N GLY A 54 -22.88 0.70 4.21
CA GLY A 54 -22.16 1.58 3.29
C GLY A 54 -20.91 0.91 2.73
N LEU A 55 -20.16 0.23 3.59
CA LEU A 55 -19.03 -0.61 3.19
C LEU A 55 -19.48 -1.74 2.26
N THR A 56 -20.55 -2.47 2.62
CA THR A 56 -21.10 -3.56 1.79
C THR A 56 -21.44 -3.10 0.38
N THR A 57 -22.15 -1.98 0.23
CA THR A 57 -22.52 -1.46 -1.09
C THR A 57 -21.28 -1.08 -1.91
N ARG A 58 -20.28 -0.44 -1.28
CA ARG A 58 -19.03 -0.08 -1.97
C ARG A 58 -18.20 -1.32 -2.38
N ILE A 59 -18.11 -2.34 -1.52
CA ILE A 59 -17.46 -3.61 -1.87
C ILE A 59 -18.14 -4.23 -3.09
N LEU A 60 -19.47 -4.31 -3.10
CA LEU A 60 -20.21 -4.89 -4.23
C LEU A 60 -20.06 -4.06 -5.50
N SER A 61 -20.03 -2.72 -5.39
CA SER A 61 -19.79 -1.84 -6.52
C SER A 61 -18.42 -2.09 -7.14
N LEU A 62 -17.37 -2.19 -6.30
CA LEU A 62 -16.02 -2.45 -6.75
C LEU A 62 -15.88 -3.85 -7.35
N ALA A 63 -16.42 -4.87 -6.67
CA ALA A 63 -16.38 -6.27 -7.11
C ALA A 63 -17.09 -6.52 -8.46
N ASN A 64 -18.11 -5.70 -8.79
CA ASN A 64 -18.83 -5.77 -10.06
C ASN A 64 -18.28 -4.82 -11.12
N SER A 65 -17.16 -4.15 -10.86
CA SER A 65 -16.54 -3.25 -11.83
C SER A 65 -16.01 -4.00 -13.06
N ALA A 66 -15.76 -3.25 -14.14
CA ALA A 66 -15.21 -3.79 -15.36
C ALA A 66 -13.84 -4.46 -15.15
N TYR A 67 -13.06 -3.96 -14.17
CA TYR A 67 -11.75 -4.48 -13.81
C TYR A 67 -11.79 -5.97 -13.45
N TYR A 68 -12.70 -6.38 -12.56
CA TYR A 68 -12.83 -7.81 -12.20
C TYR A 68 -13.48 -8.66 -13.29
N GLY A 69 -14.08 -8.05 -14.31
CA GLY A 69 -14.56 -8.75 -15.51
C GLY A 69 -15.54 -9.90 -15.25
N LEU A 70 -16.32 -9.84 -14.17
CA LEU A 70 -17.17 -10.95 -13.74
C LEU A 70 -18.26 -11.25 -14.79
N GLN A 71 -18.42 -12.53 -15.14
CA GLN A 71 -19.45 -12.98 -16.09
C GLN A 71 -20.88 -12.76 -15.58
N ALA A 72 -21.07 -12.69 -14.26
CA ALA A 72 -22.35 -12.46 -13.62
C ALA A 72 -22.17 -11.59 -12.37
N GLU A 73 -23.08 -10.63 -12.21
CA GLU A 73 -23.09 -9.69 -11.08
C GLU A 73 -23.21 -10.43 -9.75
N VAL A 74 -22.35 -10.08 -8.78
CA VAL A 74 -22.42 -10.57 -7.41
C VAL A 74 -23.32 -9.67 -6.57
N GLN A 75 -24.29 -10.28 -5.88
CA GLN A 75 -25.31 -9.57 -5.09
C GLN A 75 -25.07 -9.67 -3.57
N SER A 76 -23.99 -10.32 -3.14
CA SER A 76 -23.63 -10.44 -1.73
C SER A 76 -22.13 -10.56 -1.54
N VAL A 77 -21.62 -10.06 -0.41
CA VAL A 77 -20.20 -10.11 -0.08
C VAL A 77 -19.70 -11.54 0.01
N LYS A 78 -20.52 -12.46 0.54
CA LYS A 78 -20.21 -13.90 0.53
C LYS A 78 -19.97 -14.43 -0.89
N ARG A 79 -20.79 -14.00 -1.86
CA ARG A 79 -20.60 -14.40 -3.26
C ARG A 79 -19.38 -13.72 -3.89
N ALA A 80 -19.14 -12.45 -3.60
CA ALA A 80 -17.94 -11.74 -4.04
C ALA A 80 -16.68 -12.45 -3.53
N ALA A 81 -16.62 -12.77 -2.23
CA ALA A 81 -15.51 -13.52 -1.63
C ALA A 81 -15.32 -14.91 -2.23
N ALA A 82 -16.40 -15.59 -2.63
CA ALA A 82 -16.33 -16.90 -3.27
C ALA A 82 -15.79 -16.85 -4.71
N VAL A 83 -15.96 -15.72 -5.39
CA VAL A 83 -15.57 -15.53 -6.80
C VAL A 83 -14.19 -14.90 -6.92
N LEU A 84 -13.92 -13.86 -6.12
CA LEU A 84 -12.67 -13.09 -6.13
C LEU A 84 -11.61 -13.68 -5.19
N GLY A 85 -12.03 -14.39 -4.15
CA GLY A 85 -11.15 -14.83 -3.07
C GLY A 85 -11.13 -13.88 -1.87
N MET A 86 -10.63 -14.39 -0.74
CA MET A 86 -10.61 -13.67 0.53
C MET A 86 -9.56 -12.56 0.58
N GLY A 87 -8.37 -12.80 0.03
CA GLY A 87 -7.31 -11.80 -0.08
C GLY A 87 -7.77 -10.58 -0.86
N GLU A 88 -8.53 -10.81 -1.93
CA GLU A 88 -9.04 -9.71 -2.75
C GLU A 88 -10.11 -8.88 -2.03
N ILE A 89 -11.05 -9.50 -1.34
CA ILE A 89 -12.02 -8.76 -0.50
C ILE A 89 -11.31 -7.89 0.54
N ARG A 90 -10.22 -8.37 1.10
CA ARG A 90 -9.40 -7.62 2.05
C ARG A 90 -8.73 -6.41 1.39
N ASN A 91 -8.17 -6.57 0.20
CA ASN A 91 -7.60 -5.47 -0.58
C ASN A 91 -8.66 -4.40 -0.89
N ILE A 92 -9.84 -4.80 -1.35
CA ILE A 92 -10.98 -3.90 -1.61
C ILE A 92 -11.30 -3.06 -0.36
N VAL A 93 -11.42 -3.69 0.80
CA VAL A 93 -11.78 -2.99 2.05
C VAL A 93 -10.70 -1.98 2.45
N LEU A 94 -9.42 -2.32 2.31
CA LEU A 94 -8.32 -1.42 2.62
C LEU A 94 -8.30 -0.20 1.69
N VAL A 95 -8.42 -0.44 0.38
CA VAL A 95 -8.44 0.61 -0.63
C VAL A 95 -9.61 1.57 -0.39
N LEU A 96 -10.80 1.03 -0.09
CA LEU A 96 -11.95 1.86 0.33
C LEU A 96 -11.68 2.63 1.62
N GLY A 97 -10.90 2.07 2.54
CA GLY A 97 -10.47 2.72 3.77
C GLY A 97 -9.59 3.93 3.50
N VAL A 98 -8.53 3.74 2.72
CA VAL A 98 -7.56 4.77 2.34
C VAL A 98 -8.21 5.85 1.47
N ASN A 99 -8.98 5.46 0.44
CA ASN A 99 -9.73 6.41 -0.39
C ASN A 99 -10.80 7.18 0.41
N GLY A 100 -11.33 6.57 1.47
CA GLY A 100 -12.22 7.28 2.40
C GLY A 100 -11.55 8.42 3.15
N LEU A 101 -10.22 8.37 3.35
CA LEU A 101 -9.45 9.43 4.00
C LEU A 101 -9.31 10.65 3.08
N THR A 102 -9.04 10.44 1.80
CA THR A 102 -8.87 11.52 0.81
C THR A 102 -10.15 12.31 0.60
N SER A 103 -11.32 11.69 0.83
CA SER A 103 -12.62 12.38 0.81
C SER A 103 -12.87 13.28 2.03
N LYS A 104 -12.10 13.14 3.12
CA LYS A 104 -12.27 13.91 4.36
C LYS A 104 -11.35 15.13 4.46
N TYR A 105 -10.26 15.13 3.71
CA TYR A 105 -9.21 16.13 3.77
C TYR A 105 -9.01 16.75 2.39
N GLU A 106 -8.74 18.04 2.32
CA GLU A 106 -8.31 18.66 1.06
C GLU A 106 -6.88 18.22 0.76
N MET A 107 -6.67 17.69 -0.43
CA MET A 107 -5.33 17.37 -0.93
C MET A 107 -4.66 18.66 -1.39
N PRO A 108 -3.34 18.83 -1.14
CA PRO A 108 -2.62 19.96 -1.69
C PRO A 108 -2.51 19.83 -3.23
N GLU A 109 -2.39 20.95 -3.93
CA GLU A 109 -2.47 21.00 -5.41
C GLU A 109 -1.35 20.22 -6.10
N ASP A 110 -0.21 20.06 -5.44
CA ASP A 110 0.98 19.36 -5.89
C ASP A 110 0.93 17.83 -5.63
N PHE A 111 -0.10 17.33 -4.92
CA PHE A 111 -0.29 15.89 -4.72
C PHE A 111 -1.24 15.31 -5.76
N ASP A 112 -0.69 14.64 -6.77
CA ASP A 112 -1.48 13.90 -7.75
C ASP A 112 -1.94 12.54 -7.17
N LEU A 113 -3.22 12.47 -6.84
CA LEU A 113 -3.81 11.27 -6.25
C LEU A 113 -3.92 10.12 -7.26
N ASP A 114 -4.08 10.41 -8.55
CA ASP A 114 -4.17 9.37 -9.58
C ASP A 114 -2.79 8.72 -9.74
N GLU A 115 -1.72 9.50 -9.87
CA GLU A 115 -0.34 8.99 -9.94
C GLU A 115 0.07 8.25 -8.65
N TYR A 116 -0.33 8.74 -7.47
CA TYR A 116 -0.15 8.00 -6.21
C TYR A 116 -0.74 6.59 -6.31
N TRP A 117 -2.00 6.47 -6.75
CA TRP A 117 -2.67 5.17 -6.84
C TRP A 117 -2.08 4.27 -7.93
N LYS A 118 -1.64 4.83 -9.05
CA LYS A 118 -0.94 4.06 -10.10
C LYS A 118 0.33 3.44 -9.54
N HIS A 119 1.15 4.24 -8.86
CA HIS A 119 2.39 3.78 -8.24
C HIS A 119 2.12 2.71 -7.17
N GLN A 120 1.20 2.94 -6.22
CA GLN A 120 0.86 1.95 -5.19
C GLN A 120 0.42 0.61 -5.81
N PHE A 121 -0.38 0.66 -6.86
CA PHE A 121 -0.92 -0.53 -7.50
C PHE A 121 0.15 -1.27 -8.32
N LEU A 122 1.01 -0.55 -9.06
CA LEU A 122 2.13 -1.15 -9.78
C LEU A 122 3.10 -1.86 -8.81
N VAL A 123 3.50 -1.19 -7.72
CA VAL A 123 4.34 -1.80 -6.67
C VAL A 123 3.67 -3.03 -6.06
N ALA A 124 2.35 -2.98 -5.81
CA ALA A 124 1.60 -4.14 -5.31
C ALA A 124 1.66 -5.35 -6.26
N MET A 125 1.49 -5.12 -7.57
CA MET A 125 1.56 -6.18 -8.58
C MET A 125 2.96 -6.77 -8.70
N ILE A 126 3.99 -5.92 -8.73
CA ILE A 126 5.39 -6.37 -8.78
C ILE A 126 5.71 -7.17 -7.51
N ALA A 127 5.40 -6.64 -6.32
CA ALA A 127 5.64 -7.33 -5.05
C ALA A 127 4.95 -8.70 -4.98
N LYS A 128 3.75 -8.82 -5.56
CA LYS A 128 3.01 -10.08 -5.68
C LYS A 128 3.76 -11.10 -6.53
N GLU A 129 4.26 -10.70 -7.70
CA GLU A 129 5.03 -11.58 -8.59
C GLU A 129 6.38 -11.96 -8.00
N LEU A 130 7.12 -11.00 -7.41
CA LEU A 130 8.38 -11.28 -6.73
C LEU A 130 8.19 -12.27 -5.57
N SER A 131 7.16 -12.07 -4.74
CA SER A 131 6.79 -13.00 -3.68
C SER A 131 6.55 -14.42 -4.20
N ARG A 132 5.87 -14.56 -5.35
CA ARG A 132 5.62 -15.85 -6.00
C ARG A 132 6.90 -16.50 -6.51
N MET A 133 7.82 -15.71 -7.08
CA MET A 133 9.09 -16.20 -7.63
C MET A 133 10.04 -16.67 -6.54
N THR A 134 10.09 -15.97 -5.41
CA THR A 134 11.06 -16.22 -4.33
C THR A 134 10.50 -17.10 -3.21
N ASP A 135 9.20 -17.39 -3.21
CA ASP A 135 8.49 -18.05 -2.11
C ASP A 135 8.65 -17.28 -0.77
N VAL A 136 8.69 -15.95 -0.84
CA VAL A 136 8.84 -15.05 0.32
C VAL A 136 7.54 -14.35 0.62
N GLY A 137 7.07 -14.49 1.86
CA GLY A 137 5.79 -13.96 2.28
C GLY A 137 4.62 -14.64 1.57
N ALA A 138 3.40 -14.35 2.00
CA ALA A 138 2.24 -14.77 1.22
C ALA A 138 1.97 -13.75 0.13
N THR A 139 1.76 -14.23 -1.09
CA THR A 139 1.50 -13.44 -2.29
C THR A 139 0.40 -12.40 -2.09
N ASP A 140 -0.74 -12.80 -1.51
CA ASP A 140 -1.85 -11.87 -1.20
C ASP A 140 -1.45 -10.79 -0.18
N ASN A 141 -0.58 -11.13 0.79
CA ASN A 141 -0.09 -10.15 1.76
C ASN A 141 0.91 -9.20 1.11
N MET A 142 1.83 -9.66 0.26
CA MET A 142 2.81 -8.79 -0.40
C MET A 142 2.14 -7.81 -1.35
N PHE A 143 1.07 -8.23 -2.03
CA PHE A 143 0.20 -7.30 -2.76
C PHE A 143 -0.43 -6.26 -1.81
N THR A 144 -1.01 -6.69 -0.69
CA THR A 144 -1.59 -5.77 0.30
C THR A 144 -0.55 -4.78 0.84
N VAL A 145 0.68 -5.22 1.08
CA VAL A 145 1.77 -4.36 1.56
C VAL A 145 2.18 -3.36 0.50
N GLY A 146 2.38 -3.78 -0.76
CA GLY A 146 2.72 -2.86 -1.85
C GLY A 146 1.65 -1.77 -2.05
N LEU A 147 0.37 -2.10 -1.87
CA LEU A 147 -0.71 -1.09 -1.92
C LEU A 147 -0.65 -0.04 -0.80
N LEU A 148 0.03 -0.34 0.30
CA LEU A 148 0.04 0.48 1.52
C LEU A 148 1.41 1.04 1.88
N HIS A 149 2.46 0.69 1.13
CA HIS A 149 3.85 0.97 1.52
C HIS A 149 4.11 2.46 1.72
N ASP A 150 3.44 3.27 0.91
CA ASP A 150 3.63 4.72 0.84
C ASP A 150 2.48 5.51 1.46
N ILE A 151 1.59 4.85 2.22
CA ILE A 151 0.47 5.53 2.89
C ILE A 151 0.94 6.70 3.78
N GLY A 152 2.17 6.66 4.28
CA GLY A 152 2.78 7.76 5.01
C GLY A 152 2.86 9.06 4.21
N LYS A 153 3.17 9.00 2.91
CA LYS A 153 3.21 10.17 2.00
C LYS A 153 1.82 10.82 1.93
N LEU A 154 0.79 10.00 1.69
CA LEU A 154 -0.60 10.46 1.64
C LEU A 154 -1.03 11.11 2.96
N ILE A 155 -0.72 10.48 4.11
CA ILE A 155 -1.07 11.01 5.43
C ILE A 155 -0.35 12.33 5.70
N THR A 156 0.92 12.44 5.32
CA THR A 156 1.68 13.69 5.42
C THR A 156 1.07 14.79 4.57
N ALA A 157 0.80 14.54 3.29
CA ALA A 157 0.19 15.52 2.38
C ALA A 157 -1.16 16.03 2.92
N MET A 158 -2.04 15.13 3.38
CA MET A 158 -3.35 15.50 3.93
C MET A 158 -3.28 16.28 5.24
N ARG A 159 -2.36 15.92 6.14
CA ARG A 159 -2.38 16.39 7.54
C ARG A 159 -1.38 17.49 7.81
N ARG A 160 -0.34 17.60 6.98
CA ARG A 160 0.77 18.54 7.09
C ARG A 160 1.16 19.06 5.69
N PRO A 161 0.23 19.66 4.92
CA PRO A 161 0.50 20.08 3.54
C PRO A 161 1.69 21.05 3.42
N ASP A 162 1.86 21.97 4.38
CA ASP A 162 3.02 22.88 4.40
C ASP A 162 4.36 22.14 4.58
N ASP A 163 4.36 21.06 5.38
CA ASP A 163 5.58 20.26 5.57
C ASP A 163 5.81 19.33 4.38
N TRP A 164 4.75 18.78 3.77
CA TRP A 164 4.81 18.01 2.52
C TRP A 164 5.47 18.83 1.41
N GLN A 165 4.98 20.05 1.16
CA GLN A 165 5.57 20.95 0.15
C GLN A 165 7.03 21.24 0.46
N ALA A 166 7.38 21.54 1.71
CA ALA A 166 8.76 21.85 2.09
C ALA A 166 9.71 20.65 1.90
N ILE A 167 9.24 19.42 2.12
CA ILE A 167 9.99 18.19 1.88
C ILE A 167 10.16 17.97 0.37
N HIS A 168 9.11 18.18 -0.41
CA HIS A 168 9.17 18.07 -1.87
C HIS A 168 10.15 19.08 -2.49
N ASP A 169 10.06 20.35 -2.08
CA ASP A 169 10.98 21.41 -2.52
C ASP A 169 12.43 21.08 -2.17
N LEU A 170 12.67 20.52 -0.96
CA LEU A 170 14.01 20.08 -0.54
C LEU A 170 14.53 18.94 -1.40
N ALA A 171 13.69 17.95 -1.71
CA ALA A 171 14.07 16.82 -2.55
C ALA A 171 14.47 17.28 -3.97
N GLU A 172 13.71 18.20 -4.56
CA GLU A 172 14.01 18.77 -5.87
C GLU A 172 15.28 19.64 -5.86
N ASP A 173 15.43 20.54 -4.88
CA ASP A 173 16.54 21.48 -4.81
C ASP A 173 17.89 20.79 -4.55
N GLU A 174 17.89 19.67 -3.81
CA GLU A 174 19.10 18.93 -3.42
C GLU A 174 19.30 17.61 -4.19
N ASP A 175 18.44 17.27 -5.15
CA ASP A 175 18.49 16.03 -5.94
C ASP A 175 18.49 14.77 -5.05
N MET A 176 17.58 14.75 -4.07
CA MET A 176 17.44 13.71 -3.05
C MET A 176 16.25 12.80 -3.34
N LEU A 177 16.32 11.55 -2.86
CA LEU A 177 15.12 10.72 -2.81
C LEU A 177 14.14 11.24 -1.74
N ALA A 178 12.85 11.01 -1.93
CA ALA A 178 11.81 11.45 -1.00
C ALA A 178 12.08 11.04 0.45
N ALA A 179 12.46 9.77 0.69
CA ALA A 179 12.79 9.27 2.04
C ALA A 179 14.00 9.98 2.66
N GLU A 180 15.00 10.34 1.84
CA GLU A 180 16.21 11.05 2.29
C GLU A 180 15.86 12.50 2.69
N ALA A 181 15.00 13.18 1.91
CA ALA A 181 14.53 14.53 2.22
C ALA A 181 13.65 14.57 3.48
N GLU A 182 12.81 13.56 3.69
CA GLU A 182 12.01 13.42 4.91
C GLU A 182 12.89 13.19 6.15
N ASP A 183 13.92 12.33 6.04
CA ASP A 183 14.87 12.11 7.14
C ASP A 183 15.66 13.39 7.46
N GLU A 184 16.10 14.16 6.46
CA GLU A 184 16.75 15.45 6.70
C GLU A 184 15.79 16.47 7.36
N TYR A 185 14.52 16.51 6.93
CA TYR A 185 13.55 17.48 7.43
C TYR A 185 13.01 17.15 8.84
N TRP A 186 12.74 15.87 9.12
CA TRP A 186 12.08 15.38 10.34
C TRP A 186 12.88 14.38 11.17
N GLY A 187 13.86 13.69 10.58
CA GLY A 187 14.58 12.57 11.20
C GLY A 187 13.83 11.24 11.16
N LEU A 188 12.86 11.11 10.24
CA LEU A 188 12.15 9.88 9.91
C LEU A 188 11.47 10.04 8.54
N ASP A 189 11.16 8.92 7.88
CA ASP A 189 10.53 8.87 6.56
C ASP A 189 9.03 8.49 6.61
N HIS A 190 8.40 8.49 5.44
CA HIS A 190 7.02 8.06 5.24
C HIS A 190 6.79 6.58 5.61
N ALA A 191 7.79 5.72 5.50
CA ALA A 191 7.67 4.31 5.86
C ALA A 191 7.30 4.16 7.34
N VAL A 192 8.00 4.91 8.21
CA VAL A 192 7.71 4.97 9.66
C VAL A 192 6.33 5.56 9.94
N ILE A 193 5.95 6.65 9.26
CA ILE A 193 4.63 7.29 9.42
C ILE A 193 3.53 6.30 9.04
N GLY A 194 3.66 5.65 7.89
CA GLY A 194 2.72 4.65 7.38
C GLY A 194 2.56 3.49 8.35
N ALA A 195 3.67 2.92 8.80
CA ALA A 195 3.66 1.81 9.77
C ALA A 195 2.95 2.18 11.08
N LEU A 196 3.15 3.40 11.61
CA LEU A 196 2.45 3.86 12.81
C LEU A 196 0.94 3.98 12.60
N VAL A 197 0.50 4.44 11.43
CA VAL A 197 -0.93 4.51 11.07
C VAL A 197 -1.51 3.10 10.94
N LEU A 198 -0.86 2.21 10.19
CA LEU A 198 -1.33 0.84 9.99
C LEU A 198 -1.38 0.05 11.31
N LYS A 199 -0.41 0.26 12.20
CA LYS A 199 -0.44 -0.28 13.57
C LYS A 199 -1.62 0.24 14.38
N SER A 200 -1.99 1.52 14.20
CA SER A 200 -3.17 2.09 14.86
C SER A 200 -4.50 1.50 14.36
N TRP A 201 -4.49 0.94 13.16
CA TRP A 201 -5.62 0.21 12.57
C TRP A 201 -5.66 -1.26 13.00
N ASP A 202 -4.81 -1.65 13.96
CA ASP A 202 -4.65 -3.03 14.45
C ASP A 202 -4.28 -4.03 13.34
N LEU A 203 -3.54 -3.59 12.31
CA LEU A 203 -3.03 -4.49 11.27
C LEU A 203 -1.89 -5.38 11.79
N PRO A 204 -1.77 -6.63 11.31
CA PRO A 204 -0.74 -7.56 11.74
C PRO A 204 0.67 -7.12 11.32
N ALA A 205 1.68 -7.55 12.08
CA ALA A 205 3.09 -7.26 11.83
C ALA A 205 3.55 -7.70 10.42
N ASP A 206 2.98 -8.79 9.89
CA ASP A 206 3.26 -9.27 8.53
C ASP A 206 2.91 -8.25 7.42
N LEU A 207 2.15 -7.20 7.75
CA LEU A 207 1.89 -6.08 6.86
C LEU A 207 2.63 -4.82 7.32
N VAL A 208 2.61 -4.55 8.62
CA VAL A 208 3.16 -3.31 9.19
C VAL A 208 4.69 -3.25 9.08
N GLU A 209 5.39 -4.35 9.38
CA GLU A 209 6.86 -4.36 9.41
C GLU A 209 7.46 -4.22 8.00
N PRO A 210 6.98 -4.92 6.95
CA PRO A 210 7.42 -4.65 5.58
C PRO A 210 7.21 -3.21 5.12
N VAL A 211 6.09 -2.57 5.51
CA VAL A 211 5.89 -1.13 5.27
C VAL A 211 6.90 -0.31 6.05
N ASN A 212 7.20 -0.63 7.31
CA ASN A 212 8.12 0.15 8.13
C ASN A 212 9.57 0.12 7.61
N TRP A 213 9.99 -0.99 7.01
CA TRP A 213 11.40 -1.25 6.72
C TRP A 213 11.75 -1.31 5.24
N HIS A 214 10.85 -0.93 4.32
CA HIS A 214 11.13 -1.08 2.88
C HIS A 214 12.30 -0.20 2.37
N HIS A 215 12.66 0.90 3.05
CA HIS A 215 13.88 1.67 2.74
C HIS A 215 15.16 1.15 3.41
N ALA A 216 15.04 0.23 4.37
CA ALA A 216 16.17 -0.37 5.09
C ALA A 216 15.87 -1.84 5.49
N PRO A 217 15.60 -2.71 4.50
CA PRO A 217 15.06 -4.06 4.75
C PRO A 217 15.98 -4.94 5.60
N GLU A 218 17.29 -4.75 5.53
CA GLU A 218 18.30 -5.47 6.31
C GLU A 218 18.25 -5.18 7.82
N LEU A 219 17.62 -4.07 8.22
CA LEU A 219 17.44 -3.70 9.62
C LEU A 219 16.16 -4.28 10.22
N ALA A 220 15.26 -4.84 9.40
CA ALA A 220 14.04 -5.47 9.87
C ALA A 220 14.34 -6.75 10.66
N PRO A 221 13.89 -6.89 11.93
CA PRO A 221 14.28 -8.03 12.77
C PRO A 221 13.76 -9.40 12.29
N GLU A 222 12.47 -9.49 11.93
CA GLU A 222 11.80 -10.75 11.56
C GLU A 222 11.24 -10.75 10.12
N HIS A 223 11.19 -9.58 9.47
CA HIS A 223 10.51 -9.36 8.18
C HIS A 223 11.46 -8.83 7.09
N SER A 224 12.76 -9.08 7.20
CA SER A 224 13.77 -8.52 6.27
C SER A 224 13.52 -8.93 4.83
N ASN A 225 13.21 -10.20 4.57
CA ASN A 225 12.96 -10.67 3.22
C ASN A 225 11.67 -10.07 2.64
N GLN A 226 10.60 -9.96 3.42
CA GLN A 226 9.36 -9.33 2.98
C GLN A 226 9.56 -7.83 2.72
N SER A 227 10.33 -7.15 3.57
CA SER A 227 10.70 -5.74 3.37
C SER A 227 11.54 -5.57 2.11
N MET A 228 12.46 -6.51 1.83
CA MET A 228 13.27 -6.52 0.61
C MET A 228 12.40 -6.69 -0.64
N ILE A 229 11.38 -7.55 -0.61
CA ILE A 229 10.42 -7.67 -1.74
C ILE A 229 9.78 -6.32 -2.06
N ILE A 230 9.36 -5.56 -1.05
CA ILE A 230 8.75 -4.23 -1.26
C ILE A 230 9.78 -3.23 -1.75
N CYS A 231 10.98 -3.24 -1.17
CA CYS A 231 12.10 -2.41 -1.61
C CYS A 231 12.39 -2.61 -3.10
N LEU A 232 12.52 -3.86 -3.55
CA LEU A 232 12.77 -4.20 -4.94
C LEU A 232 11.60 -3.83 -5.85
N ALA A 233 10.36 -4.05 -5.40
CA ALA A 233 9.17 -3.71 -6.17
C ALA A 233 9.03 -2.18 -6.37
N ASP A 234 9.29 -1.40 -5.34
CA ASP A 234 9.30 0.07 -5.38
C ASP A 234 10.40 0.59 -6.32
N TYR A 235 11.62 0.07 -6.19
CA TYR A 235 12.72 0.44 -7.08
C TYR A 235 12.45 0.04 -8.55
N ALA A 236 11.84 -1.11 -8.78
CA ALA A 236 11.48 -1.55 -10.13
C ALA A 236 10.41 -0.63 -10.75
N ALA A 237 9.38 -0.24 -9.98
CA ALA A 237 8.35 0.69 -10.45
C ALA A 237 8.97 2.03 -10.88
N HIS A 238 9.82 2.62 -10.04
CA HIS A 238 10.52 3.87 -10.38
C HIS A 238 11.49 3.71 -11.58
N ALA A 239 12.19 2.59 -11.67
CA ALA A 239 13.14 2.34 -12.77
C ALA A 239 12.44 2.19 -14.13
N VAL A 240 11.19 1.73 -14.18
CA VAL A 240 10.42 1.66 -15.43
C VAL A 240 9.95 3.05 -15.88
N GLU A 241 9.62 3.94 -14.93
CA GLU A 241 9.25 5.33 -15.22
C GLU A 241 10.47 6.17 -15.67
N ASP A 242 11.61 6.00 -14.99
CA ASP A 242 12.88 6.62 -15.36
C ASP A 242 14.05 5.61 -15.31
N PRO A 243 14.38 4.97 -16.45
CA PRO A 243 15.45 3.97 -16.53
C PRO A 243 16.85 4.50 -16.19
N GLU A 244 17.09 5.80 -16.35
CA GLU A 244 18.38 6.44 -16.05
C GLU A 244 18.48 6.89 -14.59
N SER A 245 17.42 6.71 -13.79
CA SER A 245 17.39 7.04 -12.37
C SER A 245 18.36 6.20 -11.54
N ALA A 246 18.62 6.66 -10.31
CA ALA A 246 19.42 5.92 -9.34
C ALA A 246 18.82 4.56 -8.96
N PHE A 247 17.51 4.35 -9.17
CA PHE A 247 16.79 3.14 -8.80
C PHE A 247 17.25 1.91 -9.59
N SER A 248 17.53 2.06 -10.89
CA SER A 248 18.11 0.98 -11.72
C SER A 248 19.43 0.46 -11.14
N GLY A 249 20.26 1.35 -10.60
CA GLY A 249 21.52 1.00 -9.93
C GLY A 249 21.30 0.27 -8.61
N ARG A 250 20.35 0.74 -7.80
CA ARG A 250 19.98 0.11 -6.52
C ARG A 250 19.38 -1.28 -6.70
N LEU A 251 18.50 -1.45 -7.69
CA LEU A 251 17.90 -2.73 -8.05
C LEU A 251 18.98 -3.76 -8.42
N ASN A 252 19.94 -3.37 -9.28
CA ASN A 252 21.07 -4.21 -9.66
C ASN A 252 21.97 -4.63 -8.49
N ALA A 253 22.05 -3.81 -7.44
CA ALA A 253 22.83 -4.12 -6.26
C ALA A 253 22.11 -5.12 -5.33
N LEU A 254 20.79 -5.03 -5.22
CA LEU A 254 20.00 -5.75 -4.21
C LEU A 254 19.35 -7.04 -4.74
N CYS A 255 18.95 -7.13 -6.01
CA CYS A 255 18.37 -8.34 -6.59
C CYS A 255 19.19 -9.63 -6.31
N PRO A 256 20.54 -9.60 -6.40
CA PRO A 256 21.36 -10.78 -6.09
C PRO A 256 21.27 -11.26 -4.65
N GLU A 257 20.87 -10.43 -3.68
CA GLU A 257 20.68 -10.85 -2.29
C GLU A 257 19.49 -11.80 -2.10
N MET A 258 18.55 -11.80 -3.05
CA MET A 258 17.38 -12.68 -3.09
C MET A 258 17.47 -13.77 -4.16
N ASP A 259 18.65 -13.97 -4.77
CA ASP A 259 18.85 -14.88 -5.91
C ASP A 259 17.92 -14.58 -7.11
N ILE A 260 17.57 -13.31 -7.34
CA ILE A 260 16.72 -12.85 -8.46
C ILE A 260 17.58 -12.16 -9.53
N ASP A 261 17.25 -12.39 -10.79
CA ASP A 261 17.85 -11.65 -11.91
C ASP A 261 17.19 -10.27 -12.07
N THR A 262 18.00 -9.20 -12.11
CA THR A 262 17.48 -7.83 -12.25
C THR A 262 16.72 -7.62 -13.55
N GLY A 263 17.15 -8.26 -14.65
CA GLY A 263 16.49 -8.15 -15.95
C GLY A 263 15.10 -8.75 -15.93
N GLU A 264 14.93 -9.89 -15.24
CA GLU A 264 13.62 -10.52 -15.04
C GLU A 264 12.68 -9.61 -14.22
N VAL A 265 13.18 -8.94 -13.17
CA VAL A 265 12.37 -7.98 -12.39
C VAL A 265 11.91 -6.79 -13.25
N LEU A 266 12.82 -6.22 -14.06
CA LEU A 266 12.49 -5.10 -14.94
C LEU A 266 11.49 -5.52 -16.03
N GLU A 267 11.65 -6.69 -16.64
CA GLU A 267 10.71 -7.22 -17.63
C GLU A 267 9.29 -7.35 -17.04
N ILE A 268 9.17 -7.89 -15.83
CA ILE A 268 7.89 -7.98 -15.12
C ILE A 268 7.31 -6.58 -14.86
N ALA A 269 8.12 -5.64 -14.38
CA ALA A 269 7.66 -4.29 -14.10
C ALA A 269 7.21 -3.54 -15.37
N GLU A 270 7.94 -3.70 -16.49
CA GLU A 270 7.59 -3.14 -17.79
C GLU A 270 6.27 -3.72 -18.31
N GLU A 271 6.10 -5.05 -18.30
CA GLU A 271 4.87 -5.71 -18.74
C GLU A 271 3.65 -5.25 -17.92
N LEU A 272 3.82 -5.10 -16.60
CA LEU A 272 2.76 -4.65 -15.70
C LEU A 272 2.42 -3.16 -15.90
N ASN A 273 3.43 -2.32 -16.12
CA ASN A 273 3.25 -0.89 -16.36
C ASN A 273 2.58 -0.61 -17.72
N GLU A 274 2.85 -1.42 -18.75
CA GLU A 274 2.19 -1.33 -20.06
C GLU A 274 0.76 -1.89 -20.05
N SER A 275 0.37 -2.62 -19.00
CA SER A 275 -0.96 -3.20 -18.88
C SER A 275 -2.04 -2.15 -18.61
N ASP A 276 -3.25 -2.38 -19.11
CA ASP A 276 -4.42 -1.56 -18.76
C ASP A 276 -4.86 -1.76 -17.29
N GLU A 277 -4.27 -2.69 -16.52
CA GLU A 277 -4.73 -3.03 -15.17
C GLU A 277 -4.57 -1.86 -14.20
N VAL A 278 -3.45 -1.16 -14.24
CA VAL A 278 -3.16 0.02 -13.41
C VAL A 278 -4.20 1.11 -13.66
N GLU A 279 -4.41 1.45 -14.93
CA GLU A 279 -5.39 2.46 -15.35
C GLU A 279 -6.83 2.06 -15.03
N GLN A 280 -7.17 0.78 -15.18
CA GLN A 280 -8.48 0.27 -14.79
C GLN A 280 -8.69 0.36 -13.28
N PHE A 281 -7.67 0.03 -12.47
CA PHE A 281 -7.73 0.12 -11.02
C PHE A 281 -7.95 1.55 -10.53
N VAL A 282 -7.19 2.53 -11.06
CA VAL A 282 -7.37 3.94 -10.67
C VAL A 282 -8.79 4.44 -10.99
N ARG A 283 -9.35 4.06 -12.15
CA ARG A 283 -10.75 4.36 -12.49
C ARG A 283 -11.79 3.75 -11.55
N LEU A 284 -11.41 2.80 -10.71
CA LEU A 284 -12.30 2.27 -9.67
C LEU A 284 -12.43 3.20 -8.46
N LEU A 285 -11.49 4.12 -8.28
CA LEU A 285 -11.36 4.96 -7.09
C LEU A 285 -11.92 6.38 -7.29
N VAL A 286 -12.14 6.77 -8.54
CA VAL A 286 -12.72 8.05 -8.99
C VAL A 286 -14.21 7.92 -9.29
#